data_AF-A0A512J5C5-F1
#
_entry.id   AF-A0A512J5C5-F1
#
_cell.length_a   1.000
_cell.length_b   1.000
_cell.length_c   1.000
_cell.angle_alpha   90.00
_cell.angle_beta   90.00
_cell.angle_gamma   90.00
#
_symmetry.space_group_name_H-M   'P 1'
#
loop_
_entity.id
_entity.type
_entity.pdbx_description
1 polymer ?
#
loop_
_entity_poly.entity_id
_entity_poly.type
_entity_poly.pdbx_seq_one_letter_code
_entity_poly.pdbx_strand_id
1 'polypeptide(L)'
;MTFLRTVSLDASEAAAHGTALSRLRADDEQAVVVRNVFSAEECAAIVADLEANRPGFPATSFPAPFRSSFYGMNLNLADPSLRAYFEMEPSFSRSLAALMAPYGGFEARVLRLLSALDGGRPYGAPPGPGSAGPYMVTTFRSHREGGYIPPHFDNEQRIRPSYEHLETLIDGDIFSFVLTLSRAEQGGMLEVFDAKSEAWSARFQNRDRPVPKPDVAAFARHAFDVEAGTIVLLRSGRFLHHVSPVIGTTRRWTACSFMAESRGRDRVHCWG
;
A
#
# COMPACT_ATOMS: atom_id res chain seq x y z
N MET A 1 -2.65 22.79 16.27
CA MET A 1 -1.61 21.97 15.61
C MET A 1 -2.32 20.95 14.72
N THR A 2 -1.86 20.74 13.49
CA THR A 2 -2.40 19.67 12.64
C THR A 2 -1.99 18.32 13.22
N PHE A 3 -2.92 17.36 13.34
CA PHE A 3 -2.63 16.04 13.90
C PHE A 3 -1.72 15.20 13.00
N LEU A 4 -1.75 15.49 11.69
CA LEU A 4 -0.93 14.84 10.67
C LEU A 4 0.11 15.84 10.18
N ARG A 5 1.39 15.61 10.49
CA ARG A 5 2.50 16.32 9.84
C ARG A 5 2.85 15.59 8.55
N THR A 6 3.00 16.37 7.48
CA THR A 6 3.21 15.84 6.13
C THR A 6 4.32 16.59 5.46
N VAL A 7 5.28 15.85 4.89
CA VAL A 7 6.27 16.39 3.97
C VAL A 7 5.83 16.08 2.54
N SER A 8 5.82 17.09 1.67
CA SER A 8 5.57 16.89 0.24
C SER A 8 6.79 17.31 -0.56
N LEU A 9 7.16 16.48 -1.54
CA LEU A 9 8.34 16.67 -2.39
C LEU A 9 8.08 16.12 -3.79
N ASP A 10 8.86 16.58 -4.76
CA ASP A 10 8.94 16.00 -6.10
C ASP A 10 9.91 14.80 -6.13
N ALA A 11 9.64 13.77 -6.93
CA ALA A 11 10.53 12.60 -7.02
C ALA A 11 11.98 12.97 -7.37
N SER A 12 12.21 14.06 -8.12
CA SER A 12 13.55 14.56 -8.44
C SER A 12 14.31 15.10 -7.23
N GLU A 13 13.62 15.47 -6.15
CA GLU A 13 14.20 16.02 -4.91
C GLU A 13 14.57 14.93 -3.90
N ALA A 14 14.28 13.65 -4.19
CA ALA A 14 14.40 12.56 -3.22
C ALA A 14 15.78 12.46 -2.55
N ALA A 15 16.87 12.72 -3.28
CA ALA A 15 18.22 12.69 -2.73
C ALA A 15 18.47 13.77 -1.66
N ALA A 16 17.80 14.93 -1.75
CA ALA A 16 17.87 15.99 -0.73
C ALA A 16 17.03 15.66 0.52
N HIS A 17 16.16 14.65 0.44
CA HIS A 17 15.24 14.24 1.49
C HIS A 17 15.54 12.83 2.03
N GLY A 18 16.82 12.44 2.07
CA GLY A 18 17.24 11.08 2.46
C GLY A 18 16.95 10.65 3.90
N THR A 19 16.32 11.50 4.72
CA THR A 19 15.86 11.13 6.08
C THR A 19 14.34 11.13 6.20
N ALA A 20 13.59 11.31 5.11
CA ALA A 20 12.14 11.42 5.16
C ALA A 20 11.49 10.15 5.75
N LEU A 21 11.95 8.96 5.34
CA LEU A 21 11.37 7.70 5.84
C LEU A 21 11.86 7.32 7.25
N SER A 22 13.06 7.71 7.65
CA SER A 22 13.50 7.55 9.04
C SER A 22 12.70 8.45 9.99
N ARG A 23 12.43 9.69 9.59
CA ARG A 23 11.52 10.61 10.31
C ARG A 23 10.08 10.09 10.35
N LEU A 24 9.60 9.51 9.25
CA LEU A 24 8.31 8.81 9.21
C LEU A 24 8.26 7.71 10.27
N ARG A 25 9.29 6.84 10.35
CA ARG A 25 9.36 5.75 11.36
C ARG A 25 9.62 6.24 12.79
N ALA A 26 10.23 7.40 12.98
CA ALA A 26 10.41 8.05 14.29
C ALA A 26 9.16 8.78 14.80
N ASP A 27 8.14 8.98 13.95
CA ASP A 27 6.90 9.71 14.24
C ASP A 27 7.10 11.24 14.30
N ASP A 28 8.21 11.72 13.73
CA ASP A 28 8.45 13.14 13.51
C ASP A 28 7.55 13.69 12.39
N GLU A 29 7.25 12.82 11.42
CA GLU A 29 6.33 13.02 10.31
C GLU A 29 5.38 11.83 10.23
N GLN A 30 4.11 12.05 9.91
CA GLN A 30 3.12 10.98 9.83
C GLN A 30 2.86 10.53 8.39
N ALA A 31 3.14 11.40 7.42
CA ALA A 31 3.03 11.09 6.01
C ALA A 31 4.12 11.77 5.17
N VAL A 32 4.49 11.12 4.06
CA VAL A 32 5.35 11.69 3.02
C VAL A 32 4.64 11.54 1.67
N VAL A 33 4.52 12.64 0.93
CA VAL A 33 3.88 12.67 -0.39
C VAL A 33 4.93 12.96 -1.45
N VAL A 34 5.14 12.02 -2.36
CA VAL A 34 6.13 12.13 -3.44
C VAL A 34 5.42 12.23 -4.77
N ARG A 35 5.48 13.41 -5.40
CA ARG A 35 4.83 13.71 -6.68
C ARG A 35 5.71 13.29 -7.85
N ASN A 36 5.09 13.13 -9.02
CA ASN A 36 5.78 12.91 -10.29
C ASN A 36 6.73 11.70 -10.27
N VAL A 37 6.36 10.63 -9.53
CA VAL A 37 7.07 9.34 -9.61
C VAL A 37 6.88 8.72 -10.99
N PHE A 38 5.68 8.87 -11.54
CA PHE A 38 5.33 8.62 -12.93
C PHE A 38 4.67 9.88 -13.51
N SER A 39 4.78 10.09 -14.82
CA SER A 39 4.01 11.12 -15.50
C SER A 39 2.54 10.69 -15.66
N ALA A 40 1.66 11.64 -15.96
CA ALA A 40 0.26 11.35 -16.23
C ALA A 40 0.09 10.41 -17.45
N GLU A 41 0.91 10.60 -18.49
CA GLU A 41 0.90 9.77 -19.69
C GLU A 41 1.36 8.34 -19.40
N GLU A 42 2.42 8.17 -18.61
CA GLU A 42 2.89 6.85 -18.17
C GLU A 42 1.80 6.14 -17.36
N CYS A 43 1.17 6.85 -16.41
CA CYS A 43 0.07 6.31 -15.63
C CYS A 43 -1.13 5.89 -16.49
N ALA A 44 -1.53 6.70 -17.46
CA ALA A 44 -2.62 6.37 -18.37
C ALA A 44 -2.31 5.11 -19.21
N ALA A 45 -1.07 4.98 -19.70
CA ALA A 45 -0.64 3.80 -20.45
C ALA A 45 -0.60 2.53 -19.57
N ILE A 46 -0.08 2.63 -18.34
CA ILE A 46 -0.11 1.54 -17.35
C ILE A 46 -1.56 1.11 -17.07
N VAL A 47 -2.47 2.07 -16.86
CA VAL A 47 -3.89 1.79 -16.58
C VAL A 47 -4.57 1.10 -17.77
N ALA A 48 -4.31 1.53 -19.00
CA ALA A 48 -4.85 0.88 -20.19
C ALA A 48 -4.43 -0.60 -20.28
N ASP A 49 -3.16 -0.91 -19.97
CA ASP A 49 -2.67 -2.29 -19.93
C ASP A 49 -3.27 -3.11 -18.78
N LEU A 50 -3.47 -2.48 -17.61
CA LEU A 50 -4.14 -3.11 -16.46
C LEU A 50 -5.61 -3.41 -16.75
N GLU A 51 -6.34 -2.50 -17.41
CA GLU A 51 -7.76 -2.69 -17.73
C GLU A 51 -8.00 -3.78 -18.76
N ALA A 52 -7.11 -3.89 -19.75
CA ALA A 52 -7.11 -4.98 -20.72
C ALA A 52 -6.41 -6.26 -20.20
N ASN A 53 -5.83 -6.21 -19.00
CA ASN A 53 -4.95 -7.23 -18.42
C ASN A 53 -3.91 -7.79 -19.40
N ARG A 54 -3.30 -6.93 -20.23
CA ARG A 54 -2.31 -7.35 -21.24
C ARG A 54 -1.11 -8.12 -20.65
N PRO A 55 -0.60 -7.76 -19.45
CA PRO A 55 0.49 -8.52 -18.82
C PRO A 55 0.07 -9.89 -18.26
N GLY A 56 -1.23 -10.22 -18.28
CA GLY A 56 -1.75 -11.51 -17.83
C GLY A 56 -1.68 -11.72 -16.32
N PHE A 57 -1.98 -10.70 -15.52
CA PHE A 57 -1.95 -10.84 -14.07
C PHE A 57 -2.97 -11.87 -13.56
N PRO A 58 -2.60 -12.67 -12.56
CA PRO A 58 -3.57 -13.43 -11.78
C PRO A 58 -4.45 -12.45 -10.98
N ALA A 59 -5.77 -12.68 -10.99
CA ALA A 59 -6.73 -11.80 -10.35
C ALA A 59 -7.38 -12.44 -9.12
N THR A 60 -7.52 -11.66 -8.06
CA THR A 60 -8.30 -12.01 -6.87
C THR A 60 -9.47 -11.03 -6.76
N SER A 61 -10.69 -11.53 -6.65
CA SER A 61 -11.89 -10.69 -6.48
C SER A 61 -12.31 -10.64 -5.02
N PHE A 62 -12.71 -9.45 -4.56
CA PHE A 62 -13.34 -9.31 -3.24
C PHE A 62 -14.82 -9.68 -3.35
N PRO A 63 -15.48 -9.99 -2.20
CA PRO A 63 -16.93 -10.09 -2.16
C PRO A 63 -17.59 -8.88 -2.84
N ALA A 64 -18.67 -9.13 -3.58
CA ALA A 64 -19.37 -8.14 -4.40
C ALA A 64 -19.64 -6.78 -3.70
N PRO A 65 -19.96 -6.70 -2.39
CA PRO A 65 -20.19 -5.44 -1.71
C PRO A 65 -19.01 -4.46 -1.74
N PHE A 66 -17.76 -4.94 -1.78
CA PHE A 66 -16.58 -4.07 -1.78
C PHE A 66 -16.33 -3.41 -3.14
N ARG A 67 -16.93 -3.93 -4.22
CA ARG A 67 -16.78 -3.44 -5.61
C ARG A 67 -15.31 -3.15 -5.98
N SER A 68 -14.40 -4.00 -5.50
CA SER A 68 -12.96 -3.91 -5.73
C SER A 68 -12.39 -5.22 -6.25
N SER A 69 -11.28 -5.13 -6.98
CA SER A 69 -10.52 -6.28 -7.46
C SER A 69 -9.03 -6.06 -7.30
N PHE A 70 -8.27 -7.16 -7.27
CA PHE A 70 -6.83 -7.16 -7.17
C PHE A 70 -6.19 -7.92 -8.31
N TYR A 71 -5.03 -7.43 -8.74
CA TYR A 71 -4.02 -8.28 -9.35
C TYR A 71 -2.98 -8.67 -8.31
N GLY A 72 -2.71 -9.96 -8.24
CA GLY A 72 -2.02 -10.60 -7.12
C GLY A 72 -2.99 -11.10 -6.05
N MET A 73 -2.44 -11.56 -4.93
CA MET A 73 -3.19 -12.07 -3.78
C MET A 73 -2.91 -11.18 -2.58
N ASN A 74 -3.96 -10.66 -1.94
CA ASN A 74 -3.79 -9.90 -0.71
C ASN A 74 -3.44 -10.83 0.45
N LEU A 75 -2.32 -10.60 1.14
CA LEU A 75 -1.86 -11.47 2.22
C LEU A 75 -2.89 -11.61 3.37
N ASN A 76 -3.72 -10.60 3.62
CA ASN A 76 -4.77 -10.68 4.65
C ASN A 76 -5.89 -11.67 4.32
N LEU A 77 -6.05 -12.02 3.04
CA LEU A 77 -7.03 -12.98 2.55
C LEU A 77 -6.41 -14.34 2.21
N ALA A 78 -5.08 -14.47 2.31
CA ALA A 78 -4.40 -15.71 2.01
C ALA A 78 -4.68 -16.77 3.09
N ASP A 79 -4.74 -18.02 2.66
CA ASP A 79 -4.75 -19.17 3.56
C ASP A 79 -3.48 -19.18 4.42
N PRO A 80 -3.54 -19.57 5.72
CA PRO A 80 -2.37 -19.57 6.61
C PRO A 80 -1.18 -20.41 6.10
N SER A 81 -1.42 -21.43 5.26
CA SER A 81 -0.34 -22.21 4.63
C SER A 81 0.46 -21.41 3.60
N LEU A 82 -0.07 -20.29 3.11
CA LEU A 82 0.48 -19.44 2.04
C LEU A 82 0.77 -20.17 0.72
N ARG A 83 0.34 -21.43 0.55
CA ARG A 83 0.65 -22.22 -0.64
C ARG A 83 0.19 -21.53 -1.92
N ALA A 84 -1.09 -21.15 -1.98
CA ALA A 84 -1.66 -20.49 -3.16
C ALA A 84 -1.03 -19.11 -3.44
N TYR A 85 -0.55 -18.43 -2.39
CA TYR A 85 0.14 -17.14 -2.51
C TYR A 85 1.48 -17.31 -3.23
N PHE A 86 2.31 -18.25 -2.76
CA PHE A 86 3.63 -18.51 -3.35
C PHE A 86 3.59 -19.28 -4.68
N GLU A 87 2.54 -20.07 -4.94
CA GLU A 87 2.29 -20.63 -6.28
C GLU A 87 1.95 -19.52 -7.29
N MET A 88 1.29 -18.45 -6.86
CA MET A 88 0.90 -17.31 -7.71
C MET A 88 2.05 -16.32 -7.95
N GLU A 89 2.94 -16.14 -6.98
CA GLU A 89 4.00 -15.13 -7.00
C GLU A 89 4.84 -15.13 -8.29
N PRO A 90 5.34 -16.28 -8.80
CA PRO A 90 6.18 -16.25 -10.00
C PRO A 90 5.46 -15.71 -11.23
N SER A 91 4.16 -15.97 -11.36
CA SER A 91 3.34 -15.42 -12.44
C SER A 91 3.11 -13.92 -12.25
N PHE A 92 2.78 -13.51 -11.03
CA PHE A 92 2.60 -12.10 -10.70
C PHE A 92 3.86 -11.28 -10.99
N SER A 93 5.03 -11.75 -10.55
CA SER A 93 6.31 -11.07 -10.71
C SER A 93 6.73 -10.95 -12.17
N ARG A 94 6.46 -11.96 -13.02
CA ARG A 94 6.63 -11.84 -14.48
C ARG A 94 5.72 -10.79 -15.09
N SER A 95 4.44 -10.76 -14.71
CA SER A 95 3.48 -9.75 -15.19
C SER A 95 3.85 -8.33 -14.74
N LEU A 96 4.31 -8.16 -13.49
CA LEU A 96 4.81 -6.89 -12.98
C LEU A 96 6.05 -6.42 -13.73
N ALA A 97 7.01 -7.32 -13.98
CA ALA A 97 8.20 -7.01 -14.75
C ALA A 97 7.84 -6.59 -16.18
N ALA A 98 6.94 -7.32 -16.85
CA ALA A 98 6.49 -7.00 -18.20
C ALA A 98 5.75 -5.64 -18.28
N LEU A 99 4.83 -5.38 -17.34
CA LEU A 99 4.10 -4.11 -17.27
C LEU A 99 5.06 -2.93 -17.06
N MET A 100 6.05 -3.09 -16.18
CA MET A 100 6.89 -1.98 -15.73
C MET A 100 8.17 -1.79 -16.56
N ALA A 101 8.54 -2.75 -17.41
CA ALA A 101 9.74 -2.68 -18.24
C ALA A 101 9.84 -1.40 -19.10
N PRO A 102 8.77 -0.92 -19.78
CA PRO A 102 8.84 0.32 -20.56
C PRO A 102 9.10 1.57 -19.71
N TYR A 103 8.84 1.50 -18.40
CA TYR A 103 8.91 2.62 -17.46
C TYR A 103 10.12 2.52 -16.52
N GLY A 104 11.10 1.69 -16.87
CA GLY A 104 12.35 1.49 -16.11
C GLY A 104 12.29 0.41 -15.04
N GLY A 105 11.19 -0.34 -14.92
CA GLY A 105 11.02 -1.42 -13.95
C GLY A 105 10.55 -0.93 -12.57
N PHE A 106 9.75 -1.76 -11.88
CA PHE A 106 9.16 -1.41 -10.59
C PHE A 106 10.23 -1.16 -9.51
N GLU A 107 11.17 -2.10 -9.36
CA GLU A 107 12.22 -2.02 -8.33
C GLU A 107 13.14 -0.82 -8.57
N ALA A 108 13.59 -0.65 -9.80
CA ALA A 108 14.52 0.40 -10.17
C ALA A 108 13.91 1.80 -10.08
N ARG A 109 12.59 1.94 -10.16
CA ARG A 109 11.92 3.25 -10.07
C ARG A 109 11.34 3.49 -8.67
N VAL A 110 10.46 2.61 -8.21
CA VAL A 110 9.74 2.79 -6.93
C VAL A 110 10.64 2.44 -5.74
N LEU A 111 11.23 1.25 -5.70
CA LEU A 111 12.02 0.85 -4.53
C LEU A 111 13.32 1.65 -4.40
N ARG A 112 13.94 2.04 -5.52
CA ARG A 112 15.11 2.93 -5.51
C ARG A 112 14.75 4.33 -4.98
N LEU A 113 13.58 4.86 -5.33
CA LEU A 113 13.08 6.11 -4.78
C LEU A 113 12.89 6.01 -3.26
N LEU A 114 12.25 4.94 -2.77
CA LEU A 114 12.08 4.70 -1.34
C LEU A 114 13.44 4.59 -0.63
N SER A 115 14.39 3.87 -1.23
CA SER A 115 15.76 3.77 -0.75
C SER A 115 16.45 5.14 -0.64
N ALA A 116 16.31 5.99 -1.66
CA ALA A 116 16.88 7.33 -1.66
C ALA A 116 16.32 8.21 -0.54
N LEU A 117 15.02 8.11 -0.25
CA LEU A 117 14.33 8.80 0.84
C LEU A 117 14.64 8.23 2.24
N ASP A 118 15.41 7.14 2.30
CA ASP A 118 15.80 6.44 3.51
C ASP A 118 17.33 6.23 3.61
N GLY A 119 18.08 7.19 3.09
CA GLY A 119 19.54 7.24 3.22
C GLY A 119 20.26 6.11 2.48
N GLY A 120 19.65 5.58 1.42
CA GLY A 120 20.18 4.47 0.63
C GLY A 120 19.91 3.09 1.24
N ARG A 121 19.06 2.99 2.29
CA ARG A 121 18.66 1.70 2.84
C ARG A 121 17.96 0.83 1.76
N PRO A 122 18.29 -0.46 1.61
CA PRO A 122 17.62 -1.32 0.64
C PRO A 122 16.13 -1.55 0.94
N TYR A 123 15.31 -1.58 -0.11
CA TYR A 123 13.88 -1.95 -0.07
C TYR A 123 13.66 -3.16 -0.99
N GLY A 124 12.85 -4.12 -0.58
CA GLY A 124 12.56 -5.30 -1.40
C GLY A 124 11.59 -6.28 -0.77
N ALA A 125 11.14 -7.25 -1.56
CA ALA A 125 10.28 -8.32 -1.06
C ALA A 125 10.97 -9.13 0.05
N PRO A 126 10.26 -9.47 1.14
CA PRO A 126 10.76 -10.45 2.09
C PRO A 126 10.92 -11.83 1.42
N PRO A 127 11.89 -12.65 1.86
CA PRO A 127 11.93 -14.05 1.47
C PRO A 127 10.68 -14.78 2.01
N GLY A 128 10.20 -15.77 1.28
CA GLY A 128 9.17 -16.70 1.74
C GLY A 128 9.74 -17.82 2.62
N PRO A 129 8.87 -18.64 3.23
CA PRO A 129 9.29 -19.74 4.08
C PRO A 129 10.01 -20.84 3.27
N GLY A 130 11.14 -21.32 3.79
CA GLY A 130 11.91 -22.40 3.16
C GLY A 130 12.37 -22.02 1.75
N SER A 131 11.84 -22.71 0.73
CA SER A 131 12.18 -22.53 -0.69
C SER A 131 11.07 -21.86 -1.52
N ALA A 132 10.05 -21.26 -0.88
CA ALA A 132 8.83 -20.78 -1.54
C ALA A 132 9.00 -19.54 -2.45
N GLY A 133 10.21 -19.02 -2.63
CA GLY A 133 10.45 -17.75 -3.33
C GLY A 133 10.14 -16.53 -2.45
N PRO A 134 10.26 -15.30 -2.97
CA PRO A 134 9.94 -14.09 -2.21
C PRO A 134 8.42 -13.87 -2.11
N TYR A 135 8.01 -12.92 -1.26
CA TYR A 135 6.64 -12.41 -1.29
C TYR A 135 6.40 -11.52 -2.53
N MET A 136 5.13 -11.29 -2.91
CA MET A 136 4.79 -10.27 -3.90
C MET A 136 5.14 -8.90 -3.32
N VAL A 137 6.00 -8.15 -4.00
CA VAL A 137 6.50 -6.84 -3.51
C VAL A 137 5.41 -5.77 -3.40
N THR A 138 4.32 -5.93 -4.17
CA THR A 138 3.19 -5.00 -4.27
C THR A 138 1.96 -5.74 -4.80
N THR A 139 0.80 -5.10 -4.79
CA THR A 139 -0.40 -5.50 -5.54
C THR A 139 -0.99 -4.31 -6.29
N PHE A 140 -1.72 -4.58 -7.38
CA PHE A 140 -2.55 -3.56 -8.02
C PHE A 140 -3.99 -3.73 -7.59
N ARG A 141 -4.63 -2.62 -7.20
CA ARG A 141 -5.99 -2.60 -6.69
C ARG A 141 -6.86 -1.66 -7.51
N SER A 142 -8.03 -2.15 -7.89
CA SER A 142 -9.02 -1.40 -8.65
C SER A 142 -10.29 -1.23 -7.83
N HIS A 143 -10.86 -0.02 -7.82
CA HIS A 143 -12.17 0.26 -7.22
C HIS A 143 -13.08 0.88 -8.26
N ARG A 144 -14.25 0.28 -8.44
CA ARG A 144 -15.33 0.80 -9.29
C ARG A 144 -16.25 1.70 -8.47
N GLU A 145 -17.23 2.34 -9.10
CA GLU A 145 -18.25 3.14 -8.43
C GLU A 145 -18.82 2.46 -7.18
N GLY A 146 -18.80 3.17 -6.05
CA GLY A 146 -19.19 2.69 -4.72
C GLY A 146 -18.17 1.81 -4.02
N GLY A 147 -17.08 1.42 -4.69
CA GLY A 147 -15.99 0.65 -4.09
C GLY A 147 -15.18 1.48 -3.11
N TYR A 148 -14.74 0.85 -2.03
CA TYR A 148 -14.09 1.52 -0.89
C TYR A 148 -13.18 0.54 -0.13
N ILE A 149 -12.38 1.07 0.80
CA ILE A 149 -11.67 0.26 1.81
C ILE A 149 -12.16 0.72 3.18
N PRO A 150 -12.64 -0.19 4.05
CA PRO A 150 -13.18 0.19 5.35
C PRO A 150 -12.09 0.77 6.27
N PRO A 151 -12.47 1.55 7.31
CA PRO A 151 -11.53 2.04 8.32
C PRO A 151 -10.80 0.91 9.04
N HIS A 152 -9.47 1.00 9.07
CA HIS A 152 -8.57 0.02 9.68
C HIS A 152 -7.21 0.63 10.08
N PHE A 153 -6.41 -0.17 10.79
CA PHE A 153 -5.00 0.06 11.07
C PHE A 153 -4.20 -1.11 10.49
N ASP A 154 -3.07 -0.86 9.83
CA ASP A 154 -2.32 -1.95 9.21
C ASP A 154 -1.62 -2.88 10.22
N ASN A 155 -1.34 -2.40 11.42
CA ASN A 155 -0.82 -3.26 12.50
C ASN A 155 -1.83 -4.35 12.90
N GLU A 156 -3.12 -4.22 12.57
CA GLU A 156 -4.09 -5.30 12.79
C GLU A 156 -3.74 -6.55 11.98
N GLN A 157 -3.02 -6.40 10.87
CA GLN A 157 -2.73 -7.50 9.96
C GLN A 157 -1.76 -8.51 10.58
N ARG A 158 -0.90 -8.03 11.48
CA ARG A 158 0.13 -8.79 12.19
C ARG A 158 -0.41 -9.93 13.06
N ILE A 159 -1.67 -9.85 13.49
CA ILE A 159 -2.30 -10.90 14.31
C ILE A 159 -2.98 -11.98 13.47
N ARG A 160 -2.95 -11.86 12.13
CA ARG A 160 -3.56 -12.83 11.22
C ARG A 160 -2.61 -14.01 11.04
N PRO A 161 -3.11 -15.26 10.97
CA PRO A 161 -2.25 -16.43 10.78
C PRO A 161 -1.39 -16.38 9.49
N SER A 162 -1.87 -15.75 8.42
CA SER A 162 -1.10 -15.56 7.17
C SER A 162 0.15 -14.68 7.34
N TYR A 163 0.28 -13.96 8.46
CA TYR A 163 1.43 -13.12 8.78
C TYR A 163 2.46 -13.83 9.68
N GLU A 164 2.18 -15.03 10.20
CA GLU A 164 3.04 -15.72 11.18
C GLU A 164 4.50 -15.82 10.75
N HIS A 165 4.75 -16.21 9.50
CA HIS A 165 6.10 -16.26 8.96
C HIS A 165 6.72 -14.86 8.81
N LEU A 166 5.96 -13.89 8.30
CA LEU A 166 6.47 -12.53 8.09
C LEU A 166 6.85 -11.85 9.41
N GLU A 167 6.12 -12.10 10.50
CA GLU A 167 6.44 -11.62 11.85
C GLU A 167 7.80 -12.10 12.37
N THR A 168 8.32 -13.21 11.84
CA THR A 168 9.68 -13.67 12.14
C THR A 168 10.76 -12.83 11.46
N LEU A 169 10.41 -12.08 10.41
CA LEU A 169 11.33 -11.30 9.57
C LEU A 169 11.33 -9.81 9.88
N ILE A 170 10.20 -9.26 10.37
CA ILE A 170 10.00 -7.82 10.53
C ILE A 170 10.10 -7.33 11.99
N ASP A 171 10.43 -6.05 12.15
CA ASP A 171 10.44 -5.31 13.42
C ASP A 171 9.67 -3.98 13.26
N GLY A 172 9.19 -3.42 14.38
CA GLY A 172 8.50 -2.13 14.41
C GLY A 172 7.07 -2.16 13.86
N ASP A 173 6.54 -0.98 13.52
CA ASP A 173 5.19 -0.80 12.96
C ASP A 173 5.16 -0.99 11.45
N ILE A 174 4.02 -1.45 10.94
CA ILE A 174 3.74 -1.41 9.51
C ILE A 174 3.50 0.05 9.09
N PHE A 175 4.11 0.42 7.99
CA PHE A 175 3.78 1.62 7.22
C PHE A 175 3.52 1.22 5.78
N SER A 176 2.76 2.02 5.03
CA SER A 176 2.34 1.67 3.67
C SER A 176 2.72 2.75 2.69
N PHE A 177 2.86 2.38 1.42
CA PHE A 177 2.73 3.35 0.33
C PHE A 177 1.53 3.03 -0.54
N VAL A 178 0.95 4.09 -1.12
CA VAL A 178 -0.08 4.04 -2.14
C VAL A 178 0.37 4.88 -3.32
N LEU A 179 0.68 4.24 -4.45
CA LEU A 179 0.92 4.89 -5.72
C LEU A 179 -0.40 5.05 -6.48
N THR A 180 -0.81 6.28 -6.74
CA THR A 180 -1.99 6.59 -7.55
C THR A 180 -1.67 6.44 -9.03
N LEU A 181 -2.37 5.54 -9.72
CA LEU A 181 -2.24 5.34 -11.18
C LEU A 181 -3.43 5.95 -11.93
N SER A 182 -4.62 5.87 -11.35
CA SER A 182 -5.83 6.55 -11.84
C SER A 182 -6.67 7.00 -10.66
N ARG A 183 -7.18 8.23 -10.74
CA ARG A 183 -8.14 8.80 -9.77
C ARG A 183 -9.56 8.45 -10.17
N ALA A 184 -10.45 8.44 -9.19
CA ALA A 184 -11.88 8.54 -9.46
C ALA A 184 -12.24 9.99 -9.84
N GLU A 185 -13.43 10.21 -10.40
CA GLU A 185 -13.96 11.56 -10.62
C GLU A 185 -14.17 12.30 -9.30
N GLN A 186 -14.70 11.60 -8.30
CA GLN A 186 -14.87 12.05 -6.93
C GLN A 186 -14.68 10.89 -5.95
N GLY A 187 -14.37 11.19 -4.69
CA GLY A 187 -14.11 10.16 -3.67
C GLY A 187 -12.91 9.29 -4.00
N GLY A 188 -12.86 8.06 -3.50
CA GLY A 188 -11.68 7.19 -3.69
C GLY A 188 -10.40 7.74 -3.04
N MET A 189 -10.53 8.67 -2.09
CA MET A 189 -9.38 9.33 -1.46
C MET A 189 -8.86 8.46 -0.32
N LEU A 190 -7.53 8.42 -0.13
CA LEU A 190 -6.97 7.93 1.12
C LEU A 190 -7.23 8.97 2.19
N GLU A 191 -8.04 8.63 3.20
CA GLU A 191 -8.34 9.53 4.31
C GLU A 191 -7.79 8.97 5.61
N VAL A 192 -7.15 9.84 6.38
CA VAL A 192 -6.50 9.54 7.65
C VAL A 192 -7.19 10.34 8.74
N PHE A 193 -7.38 9.72 9.89
CA PHE A 193 -8.13 10.28 11.01
C PHE A 193 -7.21 10.50 12.22
N ASP A 194 -7.55 11.49 13.04
CA ASP A 194 -6.92 11.72 14.35
C ASP A 194 -7.38 10.67 15.37
N ALA A 195 -7.07 9.41 15.06
CA ALA A 195 -7.36 8.24 15.87
C ALA A 195 -6.13 7.34 15.82
N LYS A 196 -5.38 7.31 16.93
CA LYS A 196 -4.16 6.50 17.06
C LYS A 196 -4.47 5.08 17.51
N SER A 197 -3.67 4.12 17.04
CA SER A 197 -3.89 2.69 17.24
C SER A 197 -3.84 2.28 18.72
N GLU A 198 -3.02 2.94 19.54
CA GLU A 198 -2.92 2.67 20.98
C GLU A 198 -4.25 2.87 21.71
N ALA A 199 -5.05 3.83 21.26
CA ALA A 199 -6.36 4.14 21.85
C ALA A 199 -7.52 3.40 21.16
N TRP A 200 -7.39 3.08 19.86
CA TRP A 200 -8.55 2.71 19.03
C TRP A 200 -8.45 1.36 18.30
N SER A 201 -7.28 0.73 18.21
CA SER A 201 -7.08 -0.48 17.39
C SER A 201 -8.06 -1.61 17.71
N ALA A 202 -8.32 -1.88 18.99
CA ALA A 202 -9.26 -2.90 19.44
C ALA A 202 -10.71 -2.70 18.95
N ARG A 203 -11.10 -1.45 18.63
CA ARG A 203 -12.46 -1.08 18.17
C ARG A 203 -12.61 -1.09 16.65
N PHE A 204 -11.51 -1.09 15.90
CA PHE A 204 -11.51 -1.02 14.44
C PHE A 204 -11.11 -2.31 13.74
N GLN A 205 -10.97 -3.41 14.49
CA GLN A 205 -10.59 -4.71 13.93
C GLN A 205 -11.60 -5.20 12.89
N ASN A 206 -11.12 -5.58 11.70
CA ASN A 206 -11.94 -6.30 10.72
C ASN A 206 -12.09 -7.78 11.13
N ARG A 207 -12.91 -8.02 12.17
CA ARG A 207 -13.32 -9.36 12.63
C ARG A 207 -14.72 -9.68 12.09
N ASP A 208 -15.03 -10.98 11.96
CA ASP A 208 -16.37 -11.48 11.62
C ASP A 208 -17.45 -11.21 12.67
N ARG A 209 -17.10 -10.54 13.79
CA ARG A 209 -18.04 -10.25 14.88
C ARG A 209 -18.69 -8.88 14.67
N PRO A 210 -20.03 -8.78 14.74
CA PRO A 210 -20.77 -7.55 14.51
C PRO A 210 -20.73 -6.64 15.76
N VAL A 211 -19.55 -6.13 16.10
CA VAL A 211 -19.44 -5.00 17.03
C VAL A 211 -19.53 -3.73 16.20
N PRO A 212 -20.49 -2.82 16.46
CA PRO A 212 -20.55 -1.53 15.77
C PRO A 212 -19.22 -0.79 15.93
N LYS A 213 -18.58 -0.45 14.81
CA LYS A 213 -17.37 0.38 14.83
C LYS A 213 -17.76 1.82 15.19
N PRO A 214 -16.90 2.55 15.91
CA PRO A 214 -17.11 3.98 16.13
C PRO A 214 -17.27 4.72 14.80
N ASP A 215 -18.13 5.73 14.78
CA ASP A 215 -18.30 6.59 13.61
C ASP A 215 -17.02 7.40 13.38
N VAL A 216 -16.44 7.28 12.19
CA VAL A 216 -15.22 8.00 11.83
C VAL A 216 -15.44 9.51 11.67
N ALA A 217 -16.69 9.95 11.51
CA ALA A 217 -17.04 11.38 11.49
C ALA A 217 -16.75 12.08 12.82
N ALA A 218 -16.55 11.33 13.90
CA ALA A 218 -16.17 11.87 15.21
C ALA A 218 -14.70 12.31 15.30
N PHE A 219 -13.85 11.97 14.32
CA PHE A 219 -12.43 12.32 14.32
C PHE A 219 -12.12 13.46 13.35
N ALA A 220 -11.11 14.27 13.68
CA ALA A 220 -10.49 15.14 12.69
C ALA A 220 -9.91 14.30 11.56
N ARG A 221 -10.00 14.81 10.33
CA ARG A 221 -9.71 14.05 9.11
C ARG A 221 -8.79 14.84 8.17
N HIS A 222 -7.88 14.12 7.52
CA HIS A 222 -7.10 14.60 6.38
C HIS A 222 -7.35 13.67 5.18
N ALA A 223 -7.69 14.22 4.02
CA ALA A 223 -7.89 13.46 2.80
C ALA A 223 -6.79 13.80 1.79
N PHE A 224 -6.10 12.77 1.29
CA PHE A 224 -5.09 12.92 0.25
C PHE A 224 -5.78 12.92 -1.12
N ASP A 225 -6.01 14.12 -1.65
CA ASP A 225 -6.38 14.31 -3.05
C ASP A 225 -5.13 14.54 -3.89
N VAL A 226 -4.61 13.47 -4.49
CA VAL A 226 -3.31 13.47 -5.18
C VAL A 226 -3.45 13.04 -6.63
N GLU A 227 -2.63 13.65 -7.49
CA GLU A 227 -2.58 13.34 -8.92
C GLU A 227 -2.04 11.93 -9.20
N ALA A 228 -2.38 11.41 -10.38
CA ALA A 228 -1.75 10.20 -10.89
C ALA A 228 -0.21 10.36 -10.94
N GLY A 229 0.51 9.29 -10.64
CA GLY A 229 1.96 9.29 -10.52
C GLY A 229 2.47 9.74 -9.14
N THR A 230 1.59 9.98 -8.17
CA THR A 230 1.97 10.37 -6.80
C THR A 230 1.96 9.17 -5.87
N ILE A 231 3.00 9.06 -5.04
CA ILE A 231 3.07 8.15 -3.90
C ILE A 231 2.68 8.88 -2.62
N VAL A 232 1.78 8.29 -1.83
CA VAL A 232 1.54 8.67 -0.43
C VAL A 232 2.10 7.56 0.46
N LEU A 233 3.07 7.91 1.31
CA LEU A 233 3.61 7.06 2.37
C LEU A 233 2.98 7.45 3.69
N LEU A 234 2.48 6.47 4.44
CA LEU A 234 1.73 6.70 5.67
C LEU A 234 2.21 5.75 6.76
N ARG A 235 2.28 6.23 8.01
CA ARG A 235 2.33 5.40 9.21
C ARG A 235 1.03 4.63 9.46
N SER A 236 0.63 3.82 8.50
CA SER A 236 -0.69 3.19 8.41
C SER A 236 -0.97 2.20 9.55
N GLY A 237 0.06 1.66 10.20
CA GLY A 237 -0.08 0.85 11.40
C GLY A 237 -0.50 1.64 12.65
N ARG A 238 -0.22 2.95 12.68
CA ARG A 238 -0.53 3.83 13.84
C ARG A 238 -1.75 4.71 13.65
N PHE A 239 -2.09 5.09 12.43
CA PHE A 239 -3.19 6.01 12.16
C PHE A 239 -4.36 5.29 11.50
N LEU A 240 -5.56 5.54 12.01
CA LEU A 240 -6.78 5.03 11.41
C LEU A 240 -6.90 5.66 10.03
N HIS A 241 -7.13 4.83 9.03
CA HIS A 241 -7.28 5.29 7.67
C HIS A 241 -8.24 4.40 6.89
N HIS A 242 -8.74 4.94 5.79
CA HIS A 242 -9.65 4.25 4.88
C HIS A 242 -9.54 4.81 3.48
N VAL A 243 -10.22 4.18 2.52
CA VAL A 243 -10.44 4.78 1.19
C VAL A 243 -11.91 5.09 1.05
N SER A 244 -12.24 6.37 0.84
CA SER A 244 -13.63 6.79 0.66
C SER A 244 -14.26 6.17 -0.58
N PRO A 245 -15.60 5.99 -0.62
CA PRO A 245 -16.26 5.42 -1.78
C PRO A 245 -15.93 6.16 -3.07
N VAL A 246 -15.65 5.41 -4.14
CA VAL A 246 -15.51 5.96 -5.49
C VAL A 246 -16.86 6.50 -5.97
N ILE A 247 -16.89 7.73 -6.45
CA ILE A 247 -18.06 8.37 -7.04
C ILE A 247 -17.75 8.66 -8.52
N GLY A 248 -18.68 8.30 -9.40
CA GLY A 248 -18.49 8.38 -10.85
C GLY A 248 -18.04 7.06 -11.48
N THR A 249 -17.87 7.09 -12.79
CA THR A 249 -17.65 5.88 -13.60
C THR A 249 -16.17 5.54 -13.78
N THR A 250 -15.30 6.54 -13.61
CA THR A 250 -13.85 6.38 -13.74
C THR A 250 -13.30 5.50 -12.62
N ARG A 251 -12.61 4.42 -12.99
CA ARG A 251 -12.06 3.45 -12.03
C ARG A 251 -10.81 4.02 -11.36
N ARG A 252 -10.75 3.91 -10.04
CA ARG A 252 -9.53 4.20 -9.26
C ARG A 252 -8.57 3.01 -9.34
N TRP A 253 -7.33 3.27 -9.75
CA TRP A 253 -6.26 2.28 -9.78
C TRP A 253 -5.08 2.71 -8.91
N THR A 254 -4.59 1.79 -8.10
CA THR A 254 -3.39 2.01 -7.27
C THR A 254 -2.48 0.80 -7.24
N ALA A 255 -1.17 1.03 -7.13
CA ALA A 255 -0.24 0.03 -6.61
C ALA A 255 -0.01 0.31 -5.12
N CYS A 256 -0.09 -0.73 -4.29
CA CYS A 256 0.06 -0.57 -2.84
C CYS A 256 1.03 -1.62 -2.29
N SER A 257 1.82 -1.22 -1.30
CA SER A 257 2.56 -2.17 -0.48
C SER A 257 2.55 -1.76 0.98
N PHE A 258 2.54 -2.76 1.83
CA PHE A 258 2.92 -2.66 3.23
C PHE A 258 4.44 -2.78 3.35
N MET A 259 4.98 -2.18 4.40
CA MET A 259 6.40 -2.14 4.65
C MET A 259 6.70 -2.18 6.15
N ALA A 260 7.82 -2.80 6.49
CA ALA A 260 8.38 -2.80 7.84
C ALA A 260 9.90 -3.01 7.79
N GLU A 261 10.62 -2.57 8.81
CA GLU A 261 12.05 -2.82 8.92
C GLU A 261 12.30 -4.33 9.09
N SER A 262 13.38 -4.85 8.50
CA SER A 262 13.83 -6.19 8.83
C SER A 262 14.28 -6.24 10.29
N ARG A 263 14.18 -7.40 10.95
CA ARG A 263 14.73 -7.59 12.31
C ARG A 263 16.24 -7.33 12.38
N GLY A 264 16.95 -7.60 11.28
CA GLY A 264 18.38 -7.28 11.14
C GLY A 264 18.66 -5.78 10.97
N ARG A 265 17.63 -4.96 10.76
CA ARG A 265 17.70 -3.50 10.53
C ARG A 265 18.59 -3.09 9.35
N ASP A 266 18.84 -4.02 8.44
CA ASP A 266 19.67 -3.87 7.26
C ASP A 266 18.87 -3.43 6.02
N ARG A 267 17.54 -3.62 6.04
CA ARG A 267 16.65 -3.32 4.91
C ARG A 267 15.22 -3.05 5.38
N VAL A 268 14.37 -2.64 4.44
CA VAL A 268 12.93 -2.60 4.61
C VAL A 268 12.29 -3.66 3.71
N HIS A 269 11.46 -4.51 4.32
CA HIS A 269 10.66 -5.48 3.59
C HIS A 269 9.40 -4.79 3.05
N CYS A 270 9.05 -5.07 1.79
CA CYS A 270 7.85 -4.57 1.11
C CYS A 270 7.01 -5.74 0.62
N TRP A 271 5.71 -5.74 0.90
CA TRP A 271 4.81 -6.81 0.44
C TRP A 271 3.41 -6.29 0.11
N GLY A 272 2.67 -7.04 -0.71
CA GLY A 272 1.30 -6.75 -1.14
C GLY A 272 0.22 -7.63 -0.52
#